data_AF-T5A3X8-F1
#
_entry.id   AF-T5A3X8-F1
#
_cell.length_a   1.000
_cell.length_b   1.000
_cell.length_c   1.000
_cell.angle_alpha   90.00
_cell.angle_beta   90.00
_cell.angle_gamma   90.00
#
_symmetry.space_group_name_H-M   'P 1'
#
loop_
_entity.id
_entity.type
_entity.pdbx_description
1 polymer ?
#
loop_
_entity_poly.entity_id
_entity_poly.type
_entity_poly.pdbx_seq_one_letter_code
_entity_poly.pdbx_strand_id
1 'polypeptide(L)'
;MAQTFHLVAPHARLVWLERDSHWERDSHWVKIERILFDGSPSGLVKLLAVPVRPQGRPQGSRTRRLWKKKTNCGSHTPNHQSTLFGLPTELLLLIFFYIEHIEDVIGLGCIHWRLYDIGREVLQTYLCQYCAPWAGKKIVCVGTYVGPNNYPPGLFSGAELEALSQEKIEALSEFWSTDISRIQKDPSLYKELIRLRHLFSHPASEDPPAIDDHALTSIGLPEWADHEVEKYFPIDQPWILRNLTTKQFVRAEAIALRPGFIHGPNIDVIGFGEVVLSRICWSSVHGNDMGICRGIWAGHCFDITTLAKHQDESNGGGWTDASDEVAKEIATIWERGLGPNWRDIALAYHWLTGRAGRRRRDVAGFL
;
A
#
# COMPACT_ATOMS: atom_id res chain seq x y z
N MET A 1 21.43 -2.69 -26.66
CA MET A 1 19.97 -2.99 -26.59
C MET A 1 19.43 -2.38 -25.31
N ALA A 2 18.15 -2.00 -25.26
CA ALA A 2 17.55 -1.50 -24.03
C ALA A 2 17.18 -2.66 -23.10
N GLN A 3 17.58 -2.58 -21.83
CA GLN A 3 17.20 -3.56 -20.81
C GLN A 3 15.94 -3.06 -20.08
N THR A 4 14.88 -3.88 -20.07
CA THR A 4 13.73 -3.68 -19.18
C THR A 4 13.93 -4.38 -17.84
N PHE A 5 13.20 -3.91 -16.85
CA PHE A 5 13.24 -4.40 -15.48
C PHE A 5 11.82 -4.72 -15.02
N HIS A 6 11.65 -5.84 -14.31
CA HIS A 6 10.35 -6.32 -13.82
C HIS A 6 10.40 -6.52 -12.32
N LEU A 7 9.42 -5.98 -11.59
CA LEU A 7 9.33 -6.13 -10.14
C LEU A 7 8.59 -7.44 -9.80
N VAL A 8 9.24 -8.35 -9.09
CA VAL A 8 8.69 -9.65 -8.70
C VAL A 8 8.89 -9.94 -7.21
N ALA A 9 7.98 -10.73 -6.65
CA ALA A 9 8.09 -11.37 -5.34
C ALA A 9 8.02 -12.89 -5.54
N PRO A 10 9.14 -13.57 -5.88
CA PRO A 10 9.12 -14.94 -6.41
C PRO A 10 8.45 -15.96 -5.48
N HIS A 11 8.65 -15.84 -4.16
CA HIS A 11 8.09 -16.75 -3.16
C HIS A 11 6.58 -16.60 -2.97
N ALA A 12 6.01 -15.47 -3.42
CA ALA A 12 4.56 -15.26 -3.47
C ALA A 12 3.97 -15.62 -4.84
N ARG A 13 4.82 -15.96 -5.84
CA ARG A 13 4.47 -16.02 -7.27
C ARG A 13 3.68 -14.77 -7.71
N LEU A 14 4.19 -13.59 -7.37
CA LEU A 14 3.62 -12.30 -7.74
C LEU A 14 4.57 -11.51 -8.65
N VAL A 15 4.02 -10.92 -9.70
CA VAL A 15 4.66 -9.90 -10.54
C VAL A 15 3.85 -8.61 -10.44
N TRP A 16 4.52 -7.47 -10.34
CA TRP A 16 3.88 -6.16 -10.41
C TRP A 16 4.12 -5.56 -11.80
N LEU A 17 3.03 -5.47 -12.57
CA LEU A 17 2.99 -4.79 -13.85
C LEU A 17 2.18 -3.52 -13.67
N GLU A 18 2.85 -2.38 -13.60
CA GLU A 18 2.20 -1.09 -13.46
C GLU A 18 1.43 -0.76 -14.75
N ARG A 19 0.10 -0.74 -14.68
CA ARG A 19 -0.78 -0.54 -15.85
C ARG A 19 -1.19 0.90 -16.12
N ASP A 20 -1.05 1.80 -15.15
CA ASP A 20 -1.79 3.07 -15.12
C ASP A 20 -0.97 4.33 -15.53
N SER A 21 0.32 4.24 -15.96
CA SER A 21 1.05 5.38 -16.56
C SER A 21 0.72 5.63 -18.04
N HIS A 22 1.19 6.74 -18.61
CA HIS A 22 1.14 7.02 -20.06
C HIS A 22 2.14 6.15 -20.84
N TRP A 23 2.11 4.84 -20.55
CA TRP A 23 3.14 3.87 -20.84
C TRP A 23 3.11 3.41 -22.31
N GLU A 24 1.90 3.17 -22.81
CA GLU A 24 1.66 2.57 -24.13
C GLU A 24 1.64 3.58 -25.28
N ARG A 25 1.77 4.89 -25.01
CA ARG A 25 1.55 5.93 -26.04
C ARG A 25 2.78 6.42 -26.80
N ASP A 26 4.00 6.15 -26.34
CA ASP A 26 5.20 6.36 -27.17
C ASP A 26 6.43 5.56 -26.69
N SER A 27 7.12 4.94 -27.66
CA SER A 27 8.48 4.39 -27.58
C SER A 27 8.77 3.22 -26.61
N HIS A 28 8.83 2.03 -27.22
CA HIS A 28 9.58 0.82 -26.84
C HIS A 28 10.60 0.91 -25.66
N TRP A 29 10.40 0.04 -24.66
CA TRP A 29 11.35 -0.38 -23.61
C TRP A 29 11.81 0.72 -22.61
N VAL A 30 11.24 0.69 -21.39
CA VAL A 30 11.63 1.61 -20.30
C VAL A 30 12.92 1.15 -19.62
N LYS A 31 13.93 2.05 -19.56
CA LYS A 31 15.15 1.87 -18.77
C LYS A 31 14.90 2.09 -17.27
N ILE A 32 15.65 1.39 -16.40
CA ILE A 32 15.63 1.64 -14.95
C ILE A 32 15.97 3.09 -14.54
N GLU A 33 16.86 3.76 -15.28
CA GLU A 33 17.17 5.19 -15.11
C GLU A 33 15.90 6.05 -15.13
N ARG A 34 15.00 5.79 -16.10
CA ARG A 34 13.74 6.53 -16.26
C ARG A 34 12.76 6.20 -15.13
N ILE A 35 12.59 4.92 -14.82
CA ILE A 35 11.72 4.46 -13.71
C ILE A 35 12.15 5.10 -12.38
N LEU A 36 13.46 5.25 -12.13
CA LEU A 36 13.96 5.82 -10.87
C LEU A 36 13.73 7.34 -10.76
N PHE A 37 13.48 8.04 -11.87
CA PHE A 37 13.38 9.51 -11.91
C PHE A 37 11.98 10.06 -12.27
N ASP A 38 11.05 9.23 -12.77
CA ASP A 38 9.71 9.69 -13.18
C ASP A 38 8.61 9.54 -12.11
N GLY A 39 8.94 8.97 -10.94
CA GLY A 39 8.03 8.84 -9.80
C GLY A 39 7.19 7.54 -9.77
N SER A 40 7.36 6.67 -10.76
CA SER A 40 6.85 5.28 -10.75
C SER A 40 7.18 4.47 -9.47
N PRO A 41 8.31 4.64 -8.75
CA PRO A 41 8.62 3.84 -7.57
C PRO A 41 7.69 4.12 -6.39
N SER A 42 6.87 5.18 -6.43
CA SER A 42 5.73 5.36 -5.51
C SER A 42 4.78 4.15 -5.48
N GLY A 43 4.72 3.34 -6.55
CA GLY A 43 4.02 2.06 -6.57
C GLY A 43 4.53 1.06 -5.51
N LEU A 44 5.84 1.01 -5.24
CA LEU A 44 6.43 0.18 -4.17
C LEU A 44 5.92 0.57 -2.79
N VAL A 45 5.62 1.86 -2.56
CA VAL A 45 5.09 2.34 -1.27
C VAL A 45 3.74 1.69 -0.99
N LYS A 46 2.83 1.63 -1.97
CA LYS A 46 1.54 0.91 -1.83
C LYS A 46 1.73 -0.58 -1.51
N LEU A 47 2.75 -1.21 -2.10
CA LEU A 47 3.04 -2.63 -1.92
C LEU A 47 3.61 -2.96 -0.53
N LEU A 48 4.21 -1.99 0.18
CA LEU A 48 4.97 -2.20 1.41
C LEU A 48 4.47 -1.41 2.65
N ALA A 49 3.68 -0.36 2.49
CA ALA A 49 3.20 0.50 3.58
C ALA A 49 2.13 -0.20 4.43
N VAL A 50 2.54 -0.70 5.59
CA VAL A 50 1.68 -1.38 6.57
C VAL A 50 0.79 -0.33 7.24
N PRO A 51 -0.55 -0.48 7.18
CA PRO A 51 -1.46 0.51 7.69
C PRO A 51 -1.39 0.60 9.22
N VAL A 52 -1.48 1.82 9.73
CA VAL A 52 -1.81 2.07 11.14
C VAL A 52 -3.29 1.73 11.33
N ARG A 53 -3.65 1.01 12.40
CA ARG A 53 -5.07 0.84 12.75
C ARG A 53 -5.61 2.16 13.31
N PRO A 54 -6.67 2.76 12.73
CA PRO A 54 -7.25 3.99 13.27
C PRO A 54 -7.72 3.74 14.71
N GLN A 55 -7.13 4.42 15.70
CA GLN A 55 -7.55 4.23 17.09
C GLN A 55 -9.01 4.66 17.26
N GLY A 56 -9.87 3.70 17.62
CA GLY A 56 -11.27 3.97 17.91
C GLY A 56 -11.40 5.01 19.01
N ARG A 57 -12.10 6.12 18.74
CA ARG A 57 -12.37 7.17 19.75
C ARG A 57 -12.96 6.54 21.01
N PRO A 58 -12.51 6.94 22.23
CA PRO A 58 -13.14 6.53 23.47
C PRO A 58 -14.66 6.76 23.44
N GLN A 59 -15.43 5.68 23.45
CA GLN A 59 -16.89 5.74 23.33
C GLN A 59 -17.51 6.30 24.63
N GLY A 60 -17.80 7.61 24.65
CA GLY A 60 -18.23 8.27 25.89
C GLY A 60 -19.30 9.35 25.80
N SER A 61 -19.89 9.68 24.63
CA SER A 61 -20.98 10.69 24.58
C SER A 61 -21.81 10.77 23.30
N ARG A 62 -21.19 10.88 22.12
CA ARG A 62 -21.83 11.42 20.91
C ARG A 62 -22.84 10.48 20.23
N THR A 63 -22.47 9.24 19.89
CA THR A 63 -23.36 8.26 19.21
C THR A 63 -24.65 8.00 20.00
N ARG A 64 -24.54 7.86 21.33
CA ARG A 64 -25.66 7.65 22.26
C ARG A 64 -26.66 8.83 22.34
N ARG A 65 -26.36 9.99 21.74
CA ARG A 65 -27.30 11.12 21.59
C ARG A 65 -28.02 11.12 20.23
N LEU A 66 -27.36 10.69 19.15
CA LEU A 66 -27.92 10.67 17.80
C LEU A 66 -29.09 9.67 17.70
N TRP A 67 -28.87 8.42 18.12
CA TRP A 67 -29.86 7.34 18.07
C TRP A 67 -31.06 7.55 19.02
N LYS A 68 -31.02 8.54 19.91
CA LYS A 68 -32.13 8.88 20.82
C LYS A 68 -33.23 9.76 20.18
N LYS A 69 -33.07 10.22 18.93
CA LYS A 69 -33.92 11.29 18.38
C LYS A 69 -35.05 10.86 17.43
N LYS A 70 -35.26 9.56 17.16
CA LYS A 70 -36.30 9.10 16.20
C LYS A 70 -36.91 7.71 16.48
N THR A 71 -37.35 7.44 17.70
CA THR A 71 -38.16 6.24 18.04
C THR A 71 -39.39 6.60 18.90
N ASN A 72 -40.25 7.47 18.38
CA ASN A 72 -41.53 7.82 19.02
C ASN A 72 -42.69 7.06 18.35
N CYS A 73 -42.67 5.73 18.46
CA CYS A 73 -43.75 4.84 18.05
C CYS A 73 -44.53 4.36 19.28
N GLY A 74 -45.83 4.11 19.13
CA GLY A 74 -46.79 4.02 20.22
C GLY A 74 -46.54 2.88 21.23
N SER A 75 -47.01 3.10 22.45
CA SER A 75 -46.91 2.15 23.57
C SER A 75 -47.78 0.90 23.36
N HIS A 76 -47.13 -0.24 23.12
CA HIS A 76 -47.71 -1.56 23.38
C HIS A 76 -46.80 -2.37 24.32
N THR A 77 -47.39 -3.32 25.04
CA THR A 77 -46.75 -4.03 26.17
C THR A 77 -45.54 -4.87 25.73
N PRO A 78 -44.45 -4.91 26.52
CA PRO A 78 -43.23 -5.61 26.16
C PRO A 78 -43.41 -7.12 26.25
N ASN A 79 -43.69 -7.74 25.10
CA ASN A 79 -43.61 -9.19 24.97
C ASN A 79 -42.12 -9.61 24.96
N HIS A 80 -41.75 -10.69 25.66
CA HIS A 80 -40.36 -11.10 25.84
C HIS A 80 -39.79 -11.81 24.60
N GLN A 81 -39.69 -11.08 23.49
CA GLN A 81 -38.98 -11.54 22.29
C GLN A 81 -37.47 -11.42 22.50
N SER A 82 -36.76 -12.53 22.38
CA SER A 82 -35.30 -12.60 22.33
C SER A 82 -34.80 -11.99 21.02
N THR A 83 -34.74 -10.65 20.96
CA THR A 83 -34.20 -9.95 19.79
C THR A 83 -32.72 -10.29 19.58
N LEU A 84 -32.26 -10.22 18.33
CA LEU A 84 -30.85 -10.35 17.94
C LEU A 84 -29.92 -9.49 18.83
N PHE A 85 -30.37 -8.29 19.19
CA PHE A 85 -29.62 -7.34 20.01
C PHE A 85 -29.51 -7.73 21.49
N GLY A 86 -30.24 -8.75 21.94
CA GLY A 86 -30.15 -9.34 23.28
C GLY A 86 -29.08 -10.43 23.42
N LEU A 87 -28.46 -10.87 22.32
CA LEU A 87 -27.42 -11.89 22.37
C LEU A 87 -26.13 -11.40 23.07
N PRO A 88 -25.32 -12.34 23.64
CA PRO A 88 -23.93 -12.09 24.02
C PRO A 88 -23.09 -11.64 22.82
N THR A 89 -22.03 -10.86 23.09
CA THR A 89 -21.16 -10.29 22.06
C THR A 89 -20.45 -11.38 21.25
N GLU A 90 -20.16 -12.51 21.87
CA GLU A 90 -19.51 -13.69 21.31
C GLU A 90 -20.37 -14.32 20.20
N LEU A 91 -21.69 -14.38 20.38
CA LEU A 91 -22.61 -14.88 19.36
C LEU A 91 -22.81 -13.88 18.23
N LEU A 92 -22.77 -12.57 18.53
CA LEU A 92 -22.79 -11.52 17.50
C LEU A 92 -21.51 -11.56 16.64
N LEU A 93 -20.35 -11.73 17.27
CA LEU A 93 -19.07 -11.94 16.57
C LEU A 93 -19.09 -13.20 15.71
N LEU A 94 -19.67 -14.30 16.21
CA LEU A 94 -19.82 -15.54 15.44
C LEU A 94 -20.75 -15.37 14.24
N ILE A 95 -21.85 -14.60 14.39
CA ILE A 95 -22.72 -14.25 13.25
C ILE A 95 -21.93 -13.47 12.19
N PHE A 96 -21.21 -12.41 12.58
CA PHE A 96 -20.39 -11.62 11.66
C PHE A 96 -19.26 -12.44 11.01
N PHE A 97 -18.70 -13.44 11.70
CA PHE A 97 -17.70 -14.35 11.15
C PHE A 97 -18.22 -15.25 10.01
N TYR A 98 -19.53 -15.56 9.99
CA TYR A 98 -20.17 -16.35 8.94
C TYR A 98 -20.76 -15.50 7.79
N ILE A 99 -20.50 -14.19 7.76
CA ILE A 99 -20.92 -13.33 6.63
C ILE A 99 -19.79 -13.29 5.59
N GLU A 100 -20.03 -13.87 4.41
CA GLU A 100 -19.03 -13.97 3.33
C GLU A 100 -18.83 -12.66 2.54
N HIS A 101 -19.84 -11.77 2.54
CA HIS A 101 -19.82 -10.51 1.78
C HIS A 101 -19.63 -9.31 2.71
N ILE A 102 -18.65 -8.45 2.38
CA ILE A 102 -18.37 -7.24 3.18
C ILE A 102 -19.55 -6.26 3.12
N GLU A 103 -20.31 -6.30 2.03
CA GLU A 103 -21.53 -5.56 1.79
C GLU A 103 -22.58 -5.84 2.89
N ASP A 104 -22.80 -7.11 3.23
CA ASP A 104 -23.74 -7.52 4.27
C ASP A 104 -23.24 -7.16 5.68
N VAL A 105 -21.91 -7.19 5.92
CA VAL A 105 -21.28 -6.70 7.15
C VAL A 105 -21.55 -5.20 7.35
N ILE A 106 -21.41 -4.40 6.29
CA ILE A 106 -21.68 -2.95 6.31
C ILE A 106 -23.16 -2.69 6.58
N GLY A 107 -24.05 -3.39 5.87
CA GLY A 107 -25.50 -3.31 6.07
C GLY A 107 -25.89 -3.63 7.51
N LEU A 108 -25.45 -4.79 8.03
CA LEU A 108 -25.76 -5.25 9.39
C LEU A 108 -25.19 -4.32 10.47
N GLY A 109 -23.98 -3.77 10.26
CA GLY A 109 -23.37 -2.79 11.15
C GLY A 109 -24.18 -1.49 11.23
N CYS A 110 -24.71 -1.00 10.11
CA CYS A 110 -25.52 0.21 10.05
C CYS A 110 -26.90 0.08 10.72
N ILE A 111 -27.45 -1.15 10.86
CA ILE A 111 -28.80 -1.38 11.43
C ILE A 111 -28.89 -1.04 12.93
N HIS A 112 -27.85 -1.28 13.74
CA HIS A 112 -27.94 -1.06 15.19
C HIS A 112 -26.59 -0.83 15.87
N TRP A 113 -26.54 0.06 16.87
CA TRP A 113 -25.30 0.45 17.56
C TRP A 113 -24.50 -0.70 18.21
N ARG A 114 -25.12 -1.81 18.63
CA ARG A 114 -24.38 -3.00 19.14
C ARG A 114 -23.68 -3.78 18.02
N LEU A 115 -24.16 -3.66 16.78
CA LEU A 115 -23.62 -4.33 15.59
C LEU A 115 -22.61 -3.42 14.87
N TYR A 116 -22.85 -2.10 14.90
CA TYR A 116 -22.00 -1.05 14.35
C TYR A 116 -20.52 -1.18 14.72
N ASP A 117 -20.19 -1.43 15.99
CA ASP A 117 -18.80 -1.60 16.39
C ASP A 117 -18.18 -2.87 15.79
N ILE A 118 -18.90 -4.00 15.82
CA ILE A 118 -18.42 -5.26 15.23
C ILE A 118 -18.23 -5.09 13.72
N GLY A 119 -19.23 -4.53 13.02
CA GLY A 119 -19.18 -4.25 11.59
C GLY A 119 -18.05 -3.30 11.20
N ARG A 120 -17.76 -2.26 12.00
CA ARG A 120 -16.59 -1.39 11.79
C ARG A 120 -15.28 -2.16 11.95
N GLU A 121 -15.09 -2.92 13.03
CA GLU A 121 -13.80 -3.62 13.24
C GLU A 121 -13.57 -4.69 12.17
N VAL A 122 -14.62 -5.36 11.68
CA VAL A 122 -14.55 -6.27 10.52
C VAL A 122 -14.24 -5.50 9.23
N LEU A 123 -14.90 -4.36 8.98
CA LEU A 123 -14.63 -3.50 7.82
C LEU A 123 -13.19 -2.96 7.81
N GLN A 124 -12.69 -2.44 8.94
CA GLN A 124 -11.30 -2.01 9.05
C GLN A 124 -10.32 -3.17 8.82
N THR A 125 -10.65 -4.37 9.31
CA THR A 125 -9.83 -5.58 9.07
C THR A 125 -9.84 -6.00 7.60
N TYR A 126 -10.98 -5.90 6.91
CA TYR A 126 -11.10 -6.12 5.46
C TYR A 126 -10.29 -5.09 4.66
N LEU A 127 -10.48 -3.79 4.94
CA LEU A 127 -9.78 -2.69 4.27
C LEU A 127 -8.25 -2.77 4.46
N CYS A 128 -7.76 -3.26 5.60
CA CYS A 128 -6.33 -3.52 5.81
C CYS A 128 -5.75 -4.59 4.85
N GLN A 129 -6.56 -5.49 4.28
CA GLN A 129 -6.09 -6.49 3.29
C GLN A 129 -5.69 -5.85 1.95
N TYR A 130 -6.15 -4.62 1.68
CA TYR A 130 -5.83 -3.84 0.49
C TYR A 130 -4.56 -3.00 0.64
N CYS A 131 -3.82 -3.18 1.75
CA CYS A 131 -2.59 -2.48 2.07
C CYS A 131 -1.43 -3.46 2.23
N ALA A 132 -0.21 -3.05 1.87
CA ALA A 132 1.03 -3.80 2.12
C ALA A 132 1.09 -5.28 1.65
N PRO A 133 0.50 -5.70 0.50
CA PRO A 133 0.44 -7.12 0.14
C PRO A 133 1.81 -7.80 -0.07
N TRP A 134 2.88 -7.01 -0.25
CA TRP A 134 4.25 -7.50 -0.41
C TRP A 134 5.11 -7.30 0.84
N ALA A 135 4.57 -6.72 1.93
CA ALA A 135 5.28 -6.64 3.19
C ALA A 135 5.67 -8.03 3.71
N GLY A 136 6.90 -8.18 4.20
CA GLY A 136 7.46 -9.46 4.61
C GLY A 136 7.81 -10.43 3.48
N LYS A 137 7.52 -10.13 2.21
CA LYS A 137 7.89 -10.98 1.07
C LYS A 137 9.30 -10.65 0.57
N LYS A 138 10.03 -11.65 0.05
CA LYS A 138 11.30 -11.43 -0.66
C LYS A 138 11.00 -10.78 -2.02
N ILE A 139 11.56 -9.60 -2.28
CA ILE A 139 11.32 -8.83 -3.51
C ILE A 139 12.61 -8.57 -4.29
N VAL A 140 12.52 -8.51 -5.62
CA VAL A 140 13.66 -8.23 -6.50
C VAL A 140 13.20 -7.54 -7.79
N CYS A 141 13.99 -6.60 -8.31
CA CYS A 141 13.72 -5.92 -9.57
C CYS A 141 14.66 -6.48 -10.65
N VAL A 142 14.12 -7.31 -11.53
CA VAL A 142 14.86 -8.26 -12.37
C VAL A 142 15.05 -7.73 -13.78
N GLY A 143 16.29 -7.65 -14.24
CA GLY A 143 16.63 -7.32 -15.61
C GLY A 143 16.42 -8.47 -16.60
N THR A 144 16.05 -8.15 -17.84
CA THR A 144 15.90 -9.14 -18.92
C THR A 144 17.20 -9.85 -19.36
N TYR A 145 18.35 -9.43 -18.83
CA TYR A 145 19.67 -10.06 -19.07
C TYR A 145 20.23 -10.76 -17.83
N VAL A 146 19.39 -11.47 -17.08
CA VAL A 146 19.81 -12.43 -16.03
C VAL A 146 19.85 -13.82 -16.66
N GLY A 147 21.04 -14.42 -16.74
CA GLY A 147 21.20 -15.80 -17.24
C GLY A 147 20.67 -16.87 -16.25
N PRO A 148 20.54 -18.14 -16.70
CA PRO A 148 20.10 -19.23 -15.85
C PRO A 148 20.90 -19.35 -14.54
N ASN A 149 20.23 -19.71 -13.46
CA ASN A 149 20.77 -19.88 -12.11
C ASN A 149 21.47 -18.65 -11.46
N ASN A 150 21.47 -17.48 -12.10
CA ASN A 150 22.07 -16.24 -11.56
C ASN A 150 21.10 -15.51 -10.60
N TYR A 151 20.85 -16.10 -9.43
CA TYR A 151 19.96 -15.55 -8.40
C TYR A 151 20.69 -14.65 -7.39
N PRO A 152 20.01 -13.65 -6.77
CA PRO A 152 20.53 -12.94 -5.61
C PRO A 152 20.86 -13.88 -4.43
N PRO A 153 21.99 -13.67 -3.72
CA PRO A 153 22.32 -14.45 -2.52
C PRO A 153 21.19 -14.43 -1.49
N GLY A 154 20.81 -15.61 -0.97
CA GLY A 154 19.73 -15.74 0.01
C GLY A 154 18.30 -15.58 -0.55
N LEU A 155 18.13 -15.27 -1.85
CA LEU A 155 16.80 -15.30 -2.47
C LEU A 155 16.19 -16.69 -2.35
N PHE A 156 16.89 -17.75 -2.77
CA PHE A 156 16.43 -19.14 -2.65
C PHE A 156 17.41 -19.98 -1.82
N SER A 157 16.87 -20.97 -1.10
CA SER A 157 17.61 -22.08 -0.51
C SER A 157 17.88 -23.18 -1.54
N GLY A 158 18.79 -24.12 -1.24
CA GLY A 158 19.12 -25.23 -2.14
C GLY A 158 17.90 -26.07 -2.55
N ALA A 159 17.04 -26.42 -1.59
CA ALA A 159 15.81 -27.18 -1.85
C ALA A 159 14.79 -26.40 -2.70
N GLU A 160 14.73 -25.07 -2.59
CA GLU A 160 13.90 -24.23 -3.47
C GLU A 160 14.46 -24.20 -4.90
N LEU A 161 15.78 -24.17 -5.07
CA LEU A 161 16.42 -24.26 -6.40
C LEU A 161 16.20 -25.64 -7.05
N GLU A 162 16.28 -26.72 -6.27
CA GLU A 162 15.95 -28.07 -6.75
C GLU A 162 14.48 -28.19 -7.19
N ALA A 163 13.54 -27.60 -6.44
CA ALA A 163 12.13 -27.55 -6.81
C ALA A 163 11.89 -26.73 -8.10
N LEU A 164 12.52 -25.56 -8.24
CA LEU A 164 12.43 -24.75 -9.47
C LEU A 164 12.99 -25.48 -10.68
N SER A 165 14.09 -26.23 -10.51
CA SER A 165 14.64 -27.08 -11.58
C SER A 165 13.68 -28.21 -11.99
N GLN A 166 12.88 -28.75 -11.07
CA GLN A 166 11.84 -29.75 -11.39
C GLN A 166 10.64 -29.11 -12.12
N GLU A 167 10.28 -27.87 -11.78
CA GLU A 167 9.30 -27.06 -12.52
C GLU A 167 9.84 -26.51 -13.86
N LYS A 168 11.13 -26.73 -14.16
CA LYS A 168 11.86 -26.21 -15.34
C LYS A 168 11.96 -24.67 -15.39
N ILE A 169 11.97 -24.03 -14.24
CA ILE A 169 12.18 -22.59 -14.09
C ILE A 169 13.68 -22.35 -13.91
N GLU A 170 14.36 -21.93 -14.97
CA GLU A 170 15.84 -21.86 -15.03
C GLU A 170 16.38 -20.44 -14.74
N ALA A 171 15.63 -19.39 -15.07
CA ALA A 171 16.02 -18.00 -14.94
C ALA A 171 15.01 -17.16 -14.15
N LEU A 172 15.54 -16.23 -13.34
CA LEU A 172 14.73 -15.33 -12.50
C LEU A 172 13.78 -14.41 -13.31
N SER A 173 14.06 -14.19 -14.59
CA SER A 173 13.21 -13.44 -15.52
C SER A 173 11.90 -14.17 -15.86
N GLU A 174 11.83 -15.50 -15.70
CA GLU A 174 10.62 -16.28 -15.99
C GLU A 174 9.48 -15.99 -15.00
N PHE A 175 9.81 -15.54 -13.77
CA PHE A 175 8.83 -15.06 -12.79
C PHE A 175 8.07 -13.81 -13.24
N TRP A 176 8.39 -13.19 -14.39
CA TRP A 176 7.53 -12.19 -15.01
C TRP A 176 6.32 -12.80 -15.74
N SER A 177 6.41 -14.06 -16.20
CA SER A 177 5.35 -14.70 -16.98
C SER A 177 4.08 -14.92 -16.14
N THR A 178 2.93 -14.71 -16.76
CA THR A 178 1.61 -15.00 -16.19
C THR A 178 1.37 -16.49 -15.90
N ASP A 179 2.15 -17.37 -16.51
CA ASP A 179 2.06 -18.82 -16.31
C ASP A 179 2.70 -19.26 -14.98
N ILE A 180 3.66 -18.47 -14.48
CA ILE A 180 4.42 -18.72 -13.24
C ILE A 180 3.96 -17.79 -12.12
N SER A 181 3.72 -16.51 -12.42
CA SER A 181 3.36 -15.47 -11.45
C SER A 181 2.01 -14.82 -11.75
N ARG A 182 1.18 -14.70 -10.71
CA ARG A 182 -0.04 -13.90 -10.76
C ARG A 182 0.30 -12.40 -10.78
N ILE A 183 -0.30 -11.65 -11.70
CA ILE A 183 -0.19 -10.19 -11.70
C ILE A 183 -0.86 -9.62 -10.44
N GLN A 184 -0.10 -8.86 -9.66
CA GLN A 184 -0.60 -8.04 -8.56
C GLN A 184 -1.50 -6.93 -9.12
N LYS A 185 -2.80 -6.99 -8.85
CA LYS A 185 -3.71 -5.85 -9.07
C LYS A 185 -3.28 -4.69 -8.16
N ASP A 186 -3.37 -3.45 -8.63
CA ASP A 186 -3.08 -2.22 -7.86
C ASP A 186 -3.81 -2.27 -6.50
N PRO A 187 -3.08 -2.46 -5.37
CA PRO A 187 -3.69 -2.55 -4.06
C PRO A 187 -4.02 -1.14 -3.60
N SER A 188 -5.30 -0.79 -3.73
CA SER A 188 -5.78 0.57 -3.53
C SER A 188 -6.99 0.56 -2.61
N LEU A 189 -6.69 0.78 -1.32
CA LEU A 189 -7.66 1.13 -0.29
C LEU A 189 -8.64 2.22 -0.77
N TYR A 190 -8.15 3.23 -1.50
CA TYR A 190 -8.95 4.30 -2.09
C TYR A 190 -9.95 3.79 -3.13
N LYS A 191 -9.52 2.93 -4.08
CA LYS A 191 -10.43 2.33 -5.09
C LYS A 191 -11.48 1.42 -4.44
N GLU A 192 -11.14 0.70 -3.36
CA GLU A 192 -12.07 -0.17 -2.63
C GLU A 192 -13.08 0.62 -1.77
N LEU A 193 -12.63 1.65 -1.04
CA LEU A 193 -13.52 2.57 -0.31
C LEU A 193 -14.55 3.21 -1.25
N ILE A 194 -14.11 3.65 -2.44
CA ILE A 194 -14.98 4.20 -3.48
C ILE A 194 -15.97 3.15 -4.02
N ARG A 195 -15.53 1.90 -4.27
CA ARG A 195 -16.42 0.80 -4.69
C ARG A 195 -17.55 0.59 -3.67
N LEU A 196 -17.20 0.46 -2.40
CA LEU A 196 -18.15 0.25 -1.31
C LEU A 196 -19.08 1.45 -1.14
N ARG A 197 -18.54 2.68 -1.14
CA ARG A 197 -19.33 3.92 -1.01
C ARG A 197 -20.35 4.07 -2.14
N HIS A 198 -19.95 3.86 -3.41
CA HIS A 198 -20.89 3.93 -4.53
C HIS A 198 -22.02 2.91 -4.42
N LEU A 199 -21.72 1.67 -4.02
CA LEU A 199 -22.72 0.61 -3.92
C LEU A 199 -23.87 0.95 -2.95
N PHE A 200 -23.58 1.64 -1.84
CA PHE A 200 -24.60 2.06 -0.87
C PHE A 200 -25.24 3.41 -1.18
N SER A 201 -24.53 4.33 -1.83
CA SER A 201 -25.10 5.62 -2.24
C SER A 201 -25.93 5.55 -3.53
N HIS A 202 -25.69 4.56 -4.40
CA HIS A 202 -26.33 4.40 -5.70
C HIS A 202 -26.78 2.93 -5.89
N PRO A 203 -27.91 2.51 -5.28
CA PRO A 203 -28.47 1.18 -5.52
C PRO A 203 -28.86 0.99 -6.99
N ALA A 204 -28.98 -0.27 -7.42
CA ALA A 204 -29.34 -0.63 -8.80
C ALA A 204 -30.85 -0.51 -9.13
N SER A 205 -31.66 -0.03 -8.19
CA SER A 205 -33.08 0.32 -8.37
C SER A 205 -33.29 1.83 -8.14
N GLU A 206 -34.42 2.36 -8.60
CA GLU A 206 -34.79 3.79 -8.41
C GLU A 206 -35.20 4.14 -6.97
N ASP A 207 -35.01 3.23 -6.02
CA ASP A 207 -35.31 3.42 -4.60
C ASP A 207 -34.27 4.35 -3.93
N PRO A 208 -34.67 5.16 -2.93
CA PRO A 208 -33.70 5.90 -2.12
C PRO A 208 -32.75 4.93 -1.39
N PRO A 209 -31.47 5.30 -1.18
CA PRO A 209 -30.49 4.41 -0.59
C PRO A 209 -30.94 3.88 0.78
N ALA A 210 -30.91 2.56 0.94
CA ALA A 210 -31.44 1.87 2.12
C ALA A 210 -30.67 2.15 3.42
N ILE A 211 -29.52 2.84 3.35
CA ILE A 211 -28.68 3.23 4.47
C ILE A 211 -28.46 4.74 4.43
N ASP A 212 -28.68 5.38 5.58
CA ASP A 212 -28.43 6.82 5.80
C ASP A 212 -26.94 7.18 5.64
N ASP A 213 -26.65 8.32 5.00
CA ASP A 213 -25.28 8.72 4.68
C ASP A 213 -24.40 8.94 5.93
N HIS A 214 -24.98 9.48 7.00
CA HIS A 214 -24.26 9.64 8.26
C HIS A 214 -23.95 8.27 8.88
N ALA A 215 -24.77 7.23 8.66
CA ALA A 215 -24.43 5.86 9.08
C ALA A 215 -23.22 5.31 8.31
N LEU A 216 -23.18 5.44 6.98
CA LEU A 216 -22.03 5.06 6.13
C LEU A 216 -20.76 5.82 6.52
N THR A 217 -20.85 7.14 6.64
CA THR A 217 -19.76 8.01 7.06
C THR A 217 -19.28 7.70 8.49
N SER A 218 -20.16 7.19 9.36
CA SER A 218 -19.78 6.75 10.72
C SER A 218 -19.05 5.40 10.72
N ILE A 219 -19.53 4.41 9.96
CA ILE A 219 -18.98 3.04 9.99
C ILE A 219 -17.59 2.93 9.32
N GLY A 220 -17.20 3.92 8.52
CA GLY A 220 -15.88 4.00 7.87
C GLY A 220 -15.91 4.18 6.35
N LEU A 221 -17.07 4.57 5.79
CA LEU A 221 -17.25 4.86 4.37
C LEU A 221 -17.69 6.32 4.17
N PRO A 222 -16.78 7.31 4.36
CA PRO A 222 -17.10 8.72 4.17
C PRO A 222 -17.35 9.07 2.71
N GLU A 223 -17.90 10.26 2.48
CA GLU A 223 -18.11 10.84 1.15
C GLU A 223 -16.81 11.00 0.35
N TRP A 224 -15.71 11.38 1.02
CA TRP A 224 -14.39 11.58 0.42
C TRP A 224 -13.37 10.63 1.03
N ALA A 225 -12.93 9.65 0.23
CA ALA A 225 -12.09 8.55 0.70
C ALA A 225 -10.70 8.98 1.22
N ASP A 226 -10.17 10.13 0.79
CA ASP A 226 -8.87 10.65 1.23
C ASP A 226 -8.77 10.73 2.77
N HIS A 227 -9.79 11.29 3.42
CA HIS A 227 -9.87 11.44 4.87
C HIS A 227 -9.97 10.09 5.63
N GLU A 228 -10.30 8.99 4.95
CA GLU A 228 -10.24 7.65 5.53
C GLU A 228 -8.85 7.04 5.34
N VAL A 229 -8.28 7.18 4.13
CA VAL A 229 -6.92 6.73 3.78
C VAL A 229 -5.87 7.37 4.70
N GLU A 230 -5.98 8.67 5.00
CA GLU A 230 -5.12 9.38 5.94
C GLU A 230 -5.12 8.78 7.36
N LYS A 231 -6.20 8.13 7.81
CA LYS A 231 -6.24 7.48 9.13
C LYS A 231 -5.41 6.19 9.20
N TYR A 232 -5.26 5.51 8.07
CA TYR A 232 -4.39 4.34 7.94
C TYR A 232 -2.93 4.74 7.64
N PHE A 233 -2.72 5.93 7.06
CA PHE A 233 -1.42 6.47 6.69
C PHE A 233 -1.20 7.88 7.27
N PRO A 234 -1.19 8.05 8.61
CA PRO A 234 -1.05 9.35 9.28
C PRO A 234 0.18 10.13 8.82
N ILE A 235 -0.06 11.37 8.38
CA ILE A 235 0.98 12.29 7.87
C ILE A 235 1.72 13.05 8.98
N ASP A 236 1.21 13.01 10.21
CA ASP A 236 1.75 13.66 11.40
C ASP A 236 2.76 12.80 12.18
N GLN A 237 2.98 11.56 11.74
CA GLN A 237 3.87 10.59 12.40
C GLN A 237 5.13 10.33 11.57
N PRO A 238 6.32 10.17 12.18
CA PRO A 238 7.53 9.76 11.45
C PRO A 238 7.37 8.35 10.88
N TRP A 239 7.68 8.18 9.59
CA TRP A 239 7.69 6.88 8.90
C TRP A 239 9.11 6.39 8.62
N ILE A 240 9.26 5.07 8.60
CA ILE A 240 10.50 4.39 8.25
C ILE A 240 10.25 3.24 7.26
N LEU A 241 11.21 3.01 6.37
CA LEU A 241 11.37 1.76 5.63
C LEU A 241 12.23 0.81 6.47
N ARG A 242 11.78 -0.44 6.65
CA ARG A 242 12.54 -1.48 7.35
C ARG A 242 12.98 -2.57 6.38
N ASN A 243 14.28 -2.88 6.33
CA ASN A 243 14.78 -4.11 5.76
C ASN A 243 14.72 -5.20 6.84
N LEU A 244 13.72 -6.08 6.73
CA LEU A 244 13.41 -7.10 7.72
C LEU A 244 14.46 -8.23 7.75
N THR A 245 15.21 -8.40 6.63
CA THR A 245 16.28 -9.39 6.46
C THR A 245 17.57 -8.96 7.14
N THR A 246 18.03 -7.72 6.95
CA THR A 246 19.28 -7.19 7.55
C THR A 246 19.08 -6.50 8.90
N LYS A 247 17.83 -6.33 9.35
CA LYS A 247 17.46 -5.49 10.51
C LYS A 247 17.99 -4.05 10.39
N GLN A 248 17.95 -3.51 9.17
CA GLN A 248 18.25 -2.11 8.92
C GLN A 248 16.95 -1.30 8.79
N PHE A 249 16.97 -0.01 9.14
CA PHE A 249 15.87 0.91 8.80
C PHE A 249 16.37 2.24 8.23
N VAL A 250 15.48 2.95 7.54
CA VAL A 250 15.71 4.25 6.89
C VAL A 250 14.59 5.20 7.25
N ARG A 251 14.91 6.38 7.79
CA ARG A 251 13.97 7.46 8.10
C ARG A 251 13.52 8.25 6.87
N ALA A 252 12.25 8.65 6.84
CA ALA A 252 11.72 9.60 5.86
C ALA A 252 12.52 10.92 5.85
N GLU A 253 12.85 11.43 7.04
CA GLU A 253 13.48 12.74 7.24
C GLU A 253 14.92 12.82 6.74
N ALA A 254 15.57 11.67 6.49
CA ALA A 254 16.94 11.60 5.99
C ALA A 254 17.03 11.52 4.46
N ILE A 255 15.97 11.04 3.80
CA ILE A 255 15.93 10.85 2.34
C ILE A 255 15.12 11.94 1.62
N ALA A 256 14.13 12.54 2.30
CA ALA A 256 13.29 13.59 1.74
C ALA A 256 14.10 14.86 1.44
N LEU A 257 13.91 15.46 0.27
CA LEU A 257 14.61 16.69 -0.12
C LEU A 257 14.27 17.89 0.79
N ARG A 258 13.08 17.91 1.38
CA ARG A 258 12.57 18.94 2.30
C ARG A 258 11.55 18.31 3.25
N PRO A 259 11.42 18.74 4.52
CA PRO A 259 10.43 18.17 5.45
C PRO A 259 8.99 18.24 4.93
N GLY A 260 8.60 19.34 4.27
CA GLY A 260 7.26 19.51 3.69
C GLY A 260 6.95 18.68 2.44
N PHE A 261 7.81 17.71 2.08
CA PHE A 261 7.57 16.70 1.06
C PHE A 261 7.16 15.34 1.64
N ILE A 262 7.15 15.19 2.98
CA ILE A 262 6.79 13.95 3.67
C ILE A 262 5.29 13.94 3.96
N HIS A 263 4.55 13.04 3.31
CA HIS A 263 3.11 12.86 3.45
C HIS A 263 2.83 11.44 3.94
N GLY A 264 3.24 11.18 5.19
CA GLY A 264 3.22 9.85 5.79
C GLY A 264 4.23 8.92 5.11
N PRO A 265 3.83 7.74 4.60
CA PRO A 265 4.74 6.83 3.90
C PRO A 265 5.09 7.30 2.48
N ASN A 266 4.32 8.23 1.91
CA ASN A 266 4.57 8.80 0.58
C ASN A 266 5.45 10.04 0.75
N ILE A 267 6.48 10.18 -0.08
CA ILE A 267 7.40 11.33 -0.04
C ILE A 267 7.57 11.86 -1.46
N ASP A 268 7.40 13.16 -1.66
CA ASP A 268 7.56 13.79 -2.97
C ASP A 268 9.01 13.70 -3.47
N VAL A 269 9.16 13.39 -4.76
CA VAL A 269 10.41 13.37 -5.54
C VAL A 269 11.38 12.23 -5.18
N ILE A 270 11.69 12.03 -3.90
CA ILE A 270 12.58 10.97 -3.40
C ILE A 270 12.01 10.41 -2.10
N GLY A 271 11.58 9.15 -2.13
CA GLY A 271 11.04 8.44 -0.99
C GLY A 271 11.50 6.98 -0.89
N PHE A 272 10.75 6.21 -0.12
CA PHE A 272 11.07 4.79 0.13
C PHE A 272 11.00 3.93 -1.14
N GLY A 273 10.23 4.33 -2.15
CA GLY A 273 10.15 3.63 -3.43
C GLY A 273 11.49 3.65 -4.17
N GLU A 274 12.10 4.83 -4.29
CA GLU A 274 13.39 5.06 -4.95
C GLU A 274 14.53 4.38 -4.18
N VAL A 275 14.48 4.43 -2.84
CA VAL A 275 15.40 3.71 -1.93
C VAL A 275 15.32 2.20 -2.12
N VAL A 276 14.12 1.62 -2.15
CA VAL A 276 13.96 0.18 -2.38
C VAL A 276 14.43 -0.18 -3.79
N LEU A 277 13.92 0.50 -4.82
CA LEU A 277 14.18 0.16 -6.22
C LEU A 277 15.68 0.14 -6.55
N SER A 278 16.42 1.20 -6.17
CA SER A 278 17.87 1.30 -6.38
C SER A 278 18.67 0.17 -5.72
N ARG A 279 18.22 -0.34 -4.56
CA ARG A 279 18.92 -1.40 -3.80
C ARG A 279 18.41 -2.82 -4.07
N ILE A 280 17.30 -3.03 -4.79
CA ILE A 280 16.80 -4.38 -5.14
C ILE A 280 17.01 -4.80 -6.61
N CYS A 281 17.68 -3.98 -7.42
CA CYS A 281 17.92 -4.28 -8.85
C CYS A 281 18.94 -5.41 -9.09
N TRP A 282 18.66 -6.27 -10.07
CA TRP A 282 19.49 -7.43 -10.40
C TRP A 282 19.60 -7.67 -11.93
N SER A 283 20.82 -7.59 -12.47
CA SER A 283 21.16 -7.84 -13.88
C SER A 283 22.61 -8.30 -14.07
N SER A 284 22.89 -9.02 -15.16
CA SER A 284 24.26 -9.36 -15.58
C SER A 284 24.92 -8.26 -16.42
N VAL A 285 24.18 -7.24 -16.86
CA VAL A 285 24.70 -6.17 -17.74
C VAL A 285 25.24 -5.02 -16.90
N HIS A 286 26.57 -4.86 -16.94
CA HIS A 286 27.32 -3.78 -16.30
C HIS A 286 27.24 -2.42 -17.05
N GLY A 287 26.32 -2.28 -18.00
CA GLY A 287 26.19 -1.13 -18.91
C GLY A 287 25.21 -0.05 -18.46
N ASN A 288 25.16 0.25 -17.16
CA ASN A 288 24.44 1.39 -16.60
C ASN A 288 25.37 2.15 -15.65
N ASP A 289 25.70 3.39 -16.01
CA ASP A 289 26.64 4.28 -15.29
C ASP A 289 26.22 4.56 -13.83
N MET A 290 24.95 4.34 -13.52
CA MET A 290 24.38 4.45 -12.17
C MET A 290 24.87 3.36 -11.20
N GLY A 291 25.35 2.21 -11.71
CA GLY A 291 25.91 1.11 -10.91
C GLY A 291 24.90 0.18 -10.22
N ILE A 292 23.60 0.51 -10.24
CA ILE A 292 22.53 -0.18 -9.50
C ILE A 292 22.20 -1.63 -9.94
N CYS A 293 22.90 -2.21 -10.91
CA CYS A 293 22.57 -3.53 -11.50
C CYS A 293 22.78 -4.74 -10.57
N ARG A 294 23.40 -4.58 -9.39
CA ARG A 294 23.59 -5.65 -8.39
C ARG A 294 23.34 -5.10 -6.98
N GLY A 295 22.10 -4.67 -6.74
CA GLY A 295 21.68 -4.05 -5.49
C GLY A 295 21.84 -4.97 -4.28
N ILE A 296 22.39 -4.43 -3.19
CA ILE A 296 22.75 -5.17 -1.96
C ILE A 296 21.56 -5.70 -1.14
N TRP A 297 20.32 -5.36 -1.53
CA TRP A 297 19.10 -5.86 -0.91
C TRP A 297 18.22 -6.67 -1.88
N ALA A 298 18.72 -7.05 -3.06
CA ALA A 298 17.99 -7.88 -4.01
C ALA A 298 17.58 -9.22 -3.36
N GLY A 299 16.28 -9.50 -3.29
CA GLY A 299 15.72 -10.68 -2.63
C GLY A 299 15.46 -10.53 -1.12
N HIS A 300 15.64 -9.34 -0.53
CA HIS A 300 15.34 -9.11 0.88
C HIS A 300 13.84 -8.89 1.14
N CYS A 301 13.42 -9.03 2.39
CA CYS A 301 12.08 -8.72 2.87
C CYS A 301 12.01 -7.30 3.44
N PHE A 302 10.90 -6.60 3.19
CA PHE A 302 10.70 -5.21 3.63
C PHE A 302 9.32 -4.98 4.24
N ASP A 303 9.19 -3.90 5.02
CA ASP A 303 7.93 -3.17 5.19
C ASP A 303 8.20 -1.65 5.33
N ILE A 304 7.15 -0.84 5.22
CA ILE A 304 7.17 0.59 5.55
C ILE A 304 6.16 0.79 6.69
N THR A 305 6.58 1.40 7.80
CA THR A 305 5.75 1.54 9.01
C THR A 305 6.15 2.76 9.85
N THR A 306 5.39 3.10 10.90
CA THR A 306 5.69 4.26 11.75
C THR A 306 6.82 3.99 12.74
N LEU A 307 7.61 5.02 13.05
CA LEU A 307 8.74 4.92 13.99
C LEU A 307 8.28 4.46 15.39
N ALA A 308 7.13 4.94 15.86
CA ALA A 308 6.56 4.53 17.15
C ALA A 308 6.27 3.02 17.19
N LYS A 309 5.57 2.48 16.18
CA LYS A 309 5.31 1.04 16.08
C LYS A 309 6.60 0.22 15.99
N HIS A 310 7.63 0.72 15.32
CA HIS A 310 8.93 0.07 15.31
C HIS A 310 9.62 0.06 16.69
N GLN A 311 9.50 1.15 17.46
CA GLN A 311 10.03 1.20 18.84
C GLN A 311 9.31 0.18 19.74
N ASP A 312 7.97 0.10 19.65
CA ASP A 312 7.15 -0.89 20.35
C ASP A 312 7.52 -2.35 19.96
N GLU A 313 7.66 -2.63 18.67
CA GLU A 313 7.97 -3.98 18.16
C GLU A 313 9.44 -4.42 18.40
N SER A 314 10.38 -3.49 18.52
CA SER A 314 11.82 -3.80 18.63
C SER A 314 12.35 -3.86 20.07
N ASN A 315 11.64 -3.26 21.04
CA ASN A 315 12.16 -3.02 22.39
C ASN A 315 13.55 -2.34 22.41
N GLY A 316 13.87 -1.56 21.36
CA GLY A 316 15.18 -0.90 21.19
C GLY A 316 16.36 -1.83 20.84
N GLY A 317 16.14 -3.12 20.59
CA GLY A 317 17.21 -4.11 20.39
C GLY A 317 17.40 -4.56 18.95
N GLY A 318 18.66 -4.65 18.51
CA GLY A 318 19.05 -5.44 17.33
C GLY A 318 18.71 -4.86 15.95
N TRP A 319 18.47 -3.54 15.85
CA TRP A 319 18.28 -2.84 14.57
C TRP A 319 19.34 -1.77 14.34
N THR A 320 19.74 -1.60 13.08
CA THR A 320 20.73 -0.61 12.65
C THR A 320 20.07 0.51 11.83
N ASP A 321 20.34 1.76 12.20
CA ASP A 321 19.96 2.91 11.39
C ASP A 321 20.88 3.02 10.15
N ALA A 322 20.32 2.84 8.96
CA ALA A 322 21.02 2.95 7.67
C ALA A 322 20.74 4.29 6.95
N SER A 323 20.03 5.22 7.60
CA SER A 323 19.52 6.45 6.97
C SER A 323 20.61 7.28 6.29
N ASP A 324 21.72 7.53 6.99
CA ASP A 324 22.85 8.34 6.52
C ASP A 324 23.66 7.69 5.39
N GLU A 325 23.65 6.36 5.31
CA GLU A 325 24.30 5.58 4.26
C GLU A 325 23.47 5.67 2.97
N VAL A 326 22.17 5.36 3.10
CA VAL A 326 21.18 5.37 2.02
C VAL A 326 21.02 6.76 1.41
N ALA A 327 20.95 7.81 2.23
CA ALA A 327 20.84 9.18 1.75
C ALA A 327 22.04 9.62 0.91
N LYS A 328 23.27 9.19 1.27
CA LYS A 328 24.49 9.47 0.50
C LYS A 328 24.54 8.70 -0.80
N GLU A 329 24.12 7.43 -0.81
CA GLU A 329 24.05 6.63 -2.03
C GLU A 329 23.00 7.21 -3.00
N ILE A 330 21.78 7.50 -2.54
CA ILE A 330 20.73 8.11 -3.36
C ILE A 330 21.17 9.46 -3.92
N ALA A 331 21.79 10.32 -3.10
CA ALA A 331 22.36 11.58 -3.59
C ALA A 331 23.40 11.35 -4.71
N THR A 332 24.27 10.34 -4.57
CA THR A 332 25.27 9.97 -5.57
C THR A 332 24.64 9.43 -6.86
N ILE A 333 23.58 8.63 -6.75
CA ILE A 333 22.83 8.07 -7.88
C ILE A 333 22.14 9.19 -8.67
N TRP A 334 21.45 10.10 -7.98
CA TRP A 334 20.78 11.24 -8.62
C TRP A 334 21.78 12.24 -9.24
N GLU A 335 22.94 12.44 -8.61
CA GLU A 335 24.02 13.27 -9.16
C GLU A 335 24.63 12.68 -10.44
N ARG A 336 24.77 11.35 -10.54
CA ARG A 336 25.22 10.71 -11.79
C ARG A 336 24.20 10.85 -12.92
N GLY A 337 22.90 10.69 -12.62
CA GLY A 337 21.86 10.71 -13.65
C GLY A 337 21.45 12.10 -14.13
N LEU A 338 21.56 13.13 -13.28
CA LEU A 338 21.11 14.50 -13.57
C LEU A 338 22.21 15.58 -13.46
N GLY A 339 23.44 15.20 -13.07
CA GLY A 339 24.57 16.12 -12.88
C GLY A 339 24.57 16.82 -11.50
N PRO A 340 25.52 17.74 -11.25
CA PRO A 340 25.72 18.36 -9.93
C PRO A 340 24.50 19.15 -9.43
N ASN A 341 23.70 19.71 -10.33
CA ASN A 341 22.49 20.48 -10.02
C ASN A 341 21.23 19.60 -9.90
N TRP A 342 21.38 18.30 -9.68
CA TRP A 342 20.28 17.32 -9.69
C TRP A 342 19.10 17.70 -8.78
N ARG A 343 19.36 18.36 -7.64
CA ARG A 343 18.31 18.79 -6.69
C ARG A 343 17.36 19.80 -7.31
N ASP A 344 17.89 20.81 -8.01
CA ASP A 344 17.09 21.84 -8.65
C ASP A 344 16.35 21.30 -9.87
N ILE A 345 16.97 20.37 -10.60
CA ILE A 345 16.36 19.66 -11.73
C ILE A 345 15.18 18.80 -11.25
N ALA A 346 15.38 18.00 -10.20
CA ALA A 346 14.35 17.14 -9.60
C ALA A 346 13.16 17.96 -9.06
N LEU A 347 13.45 19.08 -8.37
CA LEU A 347 12.43 20.03 -7.94
C LEU A 347 11.68 20.65 -9.12
N ALA A 348 12.38 21.06 -10.18
CA ALA A 348 11.76 21.64 -11.38
C ALA A 348 10.82 20.65 -12.09
N TYR A 349 11.22 19.38 -12.22
CA TYR A 349 10.35 18.32 -12.76
C TYR A 349 9.08 18.17 -11.92
N HIS A 350 9.19 18.08 -10.59
CA HIS A 350 8.02 18.00 -9.69
C HIS A 350 7.08 19.20 -9.83
N TRP A 351 7.61 20.44 -9.94
CA TRP A 351 6.77 21.63 -10.14
C TRP A 351 6.05 21.63 -11.51
N LEU A 352 6.68 21.07 -12.55
CA LEU A 352 6.09 20.97 -13.89
C LEU A 352 5.00 19.88 -13.95
N THR A 353 5.28 18.67 -13.44
CA THR A 353 4.30 17.57 -13.40
C THR A 353 3.16 17.88 -12.44
N GLY A 354 3.44 18.47 -11.27
CA GLY A 354 2.45 18.92 -10.31
C GLY A 354 1.48 19.98 -10.87
N ARG A 355 1.96 20.90 -11.71
CA ARG A 355 1.10 21.86 -12.43
C ARG A 355 0.20 21.17 -13.46
N ALA A 356 0.68 20.16 -14.17
CA ALA A 356 -0.14 19.37 -15.09
C ALA A 356 -1.19 18.53 -14.33
N GLY A 357 -0.82 17.95 -13.19
CA GLY A 357 -1.71 17.17 -12.32
C GLY A 357 -2.83 17.99 -11.68
N ARG A 358 -2.58 19.26 -11.30
CA ARG A 358 -3.64 20.15 -10.79
C ARG A 358 -4.68 20.47 -11.87
N ARG A 359 -4.24 20.89 -13.07
CA ARG A 359 -5.15 21.13 -14.22
C ARG A 359 -6.00 19.90 -14.61
N ARG A 360 -5.52 18.67 -14.36
CA ARG A 360 -6.35 17.46 -14.55
C ARG A 360 -7.36 17.27 -13.43
N ARG A 361 -7.02 17.55 -12.16
CA ARG A 361 -7.99 17.51 -11.05
C ARG A 361 -9.09 18.55 -11.20
N ASP A 362 -8.77 19.75 -11.68
CA ASP A 362 -9.75 20.81 -11.95
C ASP A 362 -10.79 20.44 -13.04
N VAL A 363 -10.49 19.44 -13.88
CA VAL A 363 -11.38 18.91 -14.93
C VAL A 363 -12.03 17.57 -14.52
N ALA A 364 -11.34 16.76 -13.72
CA ALA A 364 -11.86 15.50 -13.17
C ALA A 364 -12.80 15.69 -11.97
N GLY A 365 -13.05 16.93 -11.53
CA GLY A 365 -14.13 17.29 -10.61
C GLY A 365 -15.46 17.63 -11.30
N PHE A 366 -15.59 17.35 -12.60
CA PHE A 366 -16.75 17.69 -13.43
C PHE A 366 -17.23 16.55 -14.36
N LEU A 367 -16.89 15.30 -14.03
CA LEU A 367 -17.43 14.05 -14.60
C LEU A 367 -17.54 12.97 -13.51
#